data_AF-X1J719-F1
#
_entry.id   AF-X1J719-F1
#
_cell.length_a   1.000
_cell.length_b   1.000
_cell.length_c   1.000
_cell.angle_alpha   90.00
_cell.angle_beta   90.00
_cell.angle_gamma   90.00
#
_symmetry.space_group_name_H-M   'P 1'
#
loop_
_entity.id
_entity.type
_entity.pdbx_description
1 polymer ?
#
loop_
_entity_poly.entity_id
_entity_poly.type
_entity_poly.pdbx_seq_one_letter_code
_entity_poly.pdbx_strand_id
1 'polypeptide(L)' 'MSEKMKCPNCGYKFDGHTCLTGEKETLGENDISVCFNCGEVHQLRNGILELIDIKDLPKDLQDLILKTNIVREMVKK' A
#
# COMPACT_ATOMS: atom_id res chain seq x y z
N MET A 1 -2.99 -13.89 -12.02
CA MET A 1 -3.01 -12.80 -11.02
C MET A 1 -4.33 -12.86 -10.28
N SER A 2 -4.28 -13.48 -9.11
CA SER A 2 -5.41 -13.80 -8.22
C SER A 2 -6.16 -12.54 -7.77
N GLU A 3 -7.48 -12.64 -7.56
CA GLU A 3 -8.38 -11.56 -7.11
C GLU A 3 -7.96 -10.87 -5.80
N LYS A 4 -6.95 -11.42 -5.11
CA LYS A 4 -6.44 -10.99 -3.81
C LYS A 4 -5.55 -9.74 -3.83
N MET A 5 -5.19 -9.23 -5.00
CA MET A 5 -4.43 -7.98 -5.18
C MET A 5 -5.36 -6.78 -5.48
N LYS A 6 -6.51 -6.73 -4.82
CA LYS A 6 -7.43 -5.58 -4.87
C LYS A 6 -7.43 -4.89 -3.51
N CYS A 7 -7.47 -3.56 -3.53
CA CYS A 7 -7.65 -2.76 -2.33
C CYS A 7 -9.00 -3.13 -1.69
N PRO A 8 -9.02 -3.64 -0.44
CA PRO A 8 -10.27 -3.94 0.26
C PRO A 8 -11.13 -2.69 0.50
N ASN A 9 -10.52 -1.49 0.55
CA ASN A 9 -11.27 -0.25 0.76
C ASN A 9 -11.98 0.25 -0.50
N CYS A 10 -11.26 0.36 -1.63
CA CYS A 10 -11.78 1.03 -2.84
C CYS A 10 -11.86 0.12 -4.07
N GLY A 11 -11.49 -1.15 -3.96
CA GLY A 11 -11.52 -2.13 -5.06
C GLY A 11 -10.45 -1.94 -6.14
N TYR A 12 -9.60 -0.93 -6.03
CA TYR A 12 -8.50 -0.69 -6.97
C TYR A 12 -7.58 -1.90 -7.07
N LYS A 13 -7.30 -2.36 -8.29
CA LYS A 13 -6.42 -3.50 -8.54
C LYS A 13 -4.97 -3.01 -8.54
N PHE A 14 -4.17 -3.55 -7.62
CA PHE A 14 -2.74 -3.25 -7.54
C PHE A 14 -2.03 -3.73 -8.80
N ASP A 15 -1.25 -2.85 -9.42
CA ASP A 15 -0.54 -3.06 -10.69
C ASP A 15 0.98 -2.99 -10.50
N GLY A 16 1.53 -3.78 -9.58
CA GLY A 16 2.99 -4.01 -9.44
C GLY A 16 3.84 -2.82 -8.96
N HIS A 17 3.39 -1.57 -9.11
CA HIS A 17 4.16 -0.36 -8.77
C HIS A 17 3.90 0.17 -7.35
N THR A 18 3.27 -0.64 -6.50
CA THR A 18 2.59 -0.18 -5.27
C THR A 18 3.29 -0.58 -3.97
N CYS A 19 4.52 -1.10 -4.01
CA CYS A 19 5.25 -1.54 -2.82
C CYS A 19 5.99 -0.36 -2.18
N LEU A 20 5.79 -0.16 -0.86
CA LEU A 20 6.62 0.80 -0.11
C LEU A 20 7.88 0.15 0.45
N THR A 21 7.84 -1.15 0.72
CA THR A 21 8.95 -1.90 1.32
C THR A 21 9.84 -2.50 0.23
N GLY A 22 10.72 -1.66 -0.30
CA GLY A 22 11.77 -2.05 -1.24
C GLY A 22 11.43 -1.77 -2.69
N GLU A 23 12.46 -1.53 -3.49
CA GLU A 23 12.42 -1.36 -4.95
C GLU A 23 11.99 -2.69 -5.62
N LYS A 24 10.79 -3.16 -5.35
CA LYS A 24 10.25 -4.43 -5.83
C LYS A 24 9.02 -4.18 -6.67
N GLU A 25 8.98 -4.83 -7.84
CA GLU A 25 7.85 -4.79 -8.78
C GLU A 25 6.64 -5.62 -8.32
N THR A 26 6.74 -6.31 -7.17
CA THR A 26 5.67 -7.15 -6.63
C THR A 26 5.67 -7.09 -5.10
N LEU A 27 4.47 -7.19 -4.48
CA LEU A 27 4.34 -7.34 -3.04
C LEU A 27 4.68 -8.78 -2.63
N GLY A 28 5.60 -8.93 -1.69
CA GLY A 28 5.85 -10.16 -0.95
C GLY A 28 4.99 -10.27 0.31
N GLU A 29 5.03 -11.46 0.93
CA GLU A 29 4.38 -11.68 2.22
C GLU A 29 4.92 -10.73 3.28
N ASN A 30 4.00 -10.16 4.07
CA ASN A 30 4.22 -9.13 5.09
C ASN A 30 4.65 -7.75 4.58
N ASP A 31 4.77 -7.53 3.26
CA ASP A 31 5.09 -6.22 2.71
C ASP A 31 3.96 -5.21 2.97
N ILE A 32 4.37 -3.96 3.18
CA ILE A 32 3.48 -2.83 3.39
C ILE A 32 3.30 -2.07 2.07
N SER A 33 2.06 -1.74 1.76
CA SER A 33 1.70 -0.98 0.56
C SER A 33 0.72 0.12 0.88
N VAL A 34 0.80 1.21 0.11
CA VAL A 34 -0.18 2.28 0.10
C VAL A 34 -0.97 2.22 -1.19
N CYS A 35 -2.29 2.24 -1.09
CA CYS A 35 -3.14 2.31 -2.26
C CYS A 35 -3.06 3.70 -2.91
N PHE A 36 -2.57 3.81 -4.15
CA PHE A 36 -2.52 5.10 -4.87
C PHE A 36 -3.90 5.71 -5.17
N ASN A 37 -4.97 4.91 -5.15
CA ASN A 37 -6.31 5.44 -5.38
C ASN A 37 -6.87 6.12 -4.11
N CYS A 38 -6.95 5.38 -3.00
CA CYS A 38 -7.60 5.84 -1.77
C CYS A 38 -6.66 6.28 -0.65
N GLY A 39 -5.39 5.85 -0.67
CA GLY A 39 -4.41 6.19 0.35
C GLY A 39 -4.29 5.27 1.55
N GLU A 40 -5.19 4.29 1.63
CA GLU A 40 -5.18 3.33 2.72
C GLU A 40 -3.94 2.45 2.66
N VAL A 41 -3.52 2.03 3.86
CA VAL A 41 -2.33 1.20 4.07
C VAL A 41 -2.75 -0.24 4.26
N HIS A 42 -2.04 -1.12 3.56
CA HIS A 42 -2.33 -2.53 3.57
C HIS A 42 -1.07 -3.34 3.82
N GLN A 43 -1.24 -4.48 4.47
CA GLN A 43 -0.21 -5.51 4.58
C GLN A 43 -0.66 -6.75 3.82
N LEU A 44 0.23 -7.35 3.04
CA LEU A 44 -0.04 -8.65 2.42
C LEU A 44 0.16 -9.75 3.47
N ARG A 45 -0.88 -10.54 3.76
CA ARG A 45 -0.83 -11.71 4.64
C ARG A 45 -1.55 -12.88 4.00
N ASN A 46 -0.88 -14.03 3.89
CA ASN A 46 -1.42 -15.24 3.25
C ASN A 46 -1.97 -14.96 1.84
N GLY A 47 -1.28 -14.06 1.11
CA GLY A 47 -1.64 -13.58 -0.21
C GLY A 47 -2.88 -12.68 -0.25
N ILE A 48 -3.38 -12.18 0.88
CA ILE A 48 -4.55 -11.29 0.99
C ILE A 48 -4.08 -9.93 1.52
N LEU A 49 -4.57 -8.85 0.90
CA LEU A 49 -4.33 -7.49 1.41
C LEU A 49 -5.30 -7.19 2.56
N GLU A 50 -4.74 -6.99 3.74
CA GLU A 50 -5.48 -6.57 4.94
C GLU A 50 -5.21 -5.09 5.21
N LEU A 51 -6.27 -4.35 5.56
CA LEU A 51 -6.15 -2.97 6.05
C LEU A 51 -5.43 -2.96 7.40
N ILE A 52 -4.52 -2.02 7.59
CA ILE A 52 -3.82 -1.80 8.84
C ILE A 52 -3.82 -0.31 9.21
N ASP A 53 -3.81 0.00 10.51
CA ASP A 53 -3.65 1.38 10.96
C ASP A 53 -2.17 1.78 10.86
N ILE A 54 -1.92 2.95 10.28
CA ILE A 54 -0.58 3.54 10.18
C ILE A 54 0.07 3.67 11.57
N LYS A 55 -0.73 3.90 12.62
CA LYS A 55 -0.24 4.06 13.99
C LYS A 55 0.43 2.80 14.54
N ASP A 56 0.09 1.63 14.02
CA ASP A 56 0.66 0.35 14.44
C ASP A 56 2.02 0.07 13.77
N LEU A 57 2.43 0.92 12.82
CA LEU A 57 3.69 0.77 12.09
C LEU A 57 4.86 1.47 12.77
N PRO A 58 6.10 0.99 12.56
CA PRO A 58 7.32 1.70 12.92
C PRO A 58 7.35 3.15 12.41
N LYS A 59 7.95 4.05 13.19
CA LYS A 59 7.87 5.50 12.94
C LYS A 59 8.46 5.91 11.58
N ASP A 60 9.53 5.27 11.17
CA ASP A 60 10.16 5.42 9.86
C ASP A 60 9.21 5.08 8.70
N LEU A 61 8.43 4.00 8.83
CA LEU A 61 7.40 3.63 7.86
C LEU A 61 6.23 4.62 7.84
N GLN A 62 5.80 5.11 9.01
CA GLN A 62 4.76 6.15 9.09
C GLN A 62 5.17 7.40 8.31
N ASP A 63 6.40 7.88 8.52
CA ASP A 63 6.90 9.09 7.89
C ASP A 63 7.05 8.92 6.38
N LEU A 64 7.45 7.72 5.92
CA LEU A 64 7.49 7.37 4.50
C LEU A 64 6.08 7.37 3.87
N ILE A 65 5.10 6.73 4.52
CA ILE A 65 3.71 6.67 4.06
C ILE A 65 3.11 8.08 3.92
N LEU A 66 3.33 8.94 4.92
CA LEU A 66 2.83 10.31 4.89
C LEU A 66 3.43 11.10 3.73
N LYS A 67 4.73 10.97 3.46
CA LYS A 67 5.38 11.59 2.30
C LYS A 67 4.78 11.09 0.98
N THR A 68 4.59 9.77 0.84
CA THR A 68 3.98 9.18 -0.38
C THR A 68 2.56 9.70 -0.60
N ASN A 69 1.74 9.78 0.45
CA ASN A 69 0.38 10.30 0.36
C ASN A 69 0.33 11.79 -0.02
N ILE A 70 1.28 12.60 0.46
CA ILE A 70 1.39 14.01 0.04
C ILE A 70 1.68 14.09 -1.47
N VAL A 71 2.66 13.33 -1.97
CA VAL A 71 2.99 13.31 -3.40
C VAL A 71 1.80 12.86 -4.24
N ARG A 72 1.09 11.82 -3.81
CA ARG A 72 -0.12 11.31 -4.49
C ARG A 72 -1.17 12.41 -4.66
N GLU A 73 -1.48 13.15 -3.61
CA GLU A 73 -2.48 14.23 -3.68
C GLU A 73 -2.03 15.41 -4.55
N MET A 74 -0.71 15.68 -4.63
CA MET A 74 -0.18 16.71 -5.52
C MET A 74 -0.26 16.34 -7.01
N VAL A 75 -0.28 15.04 -7.34
CA VAL A 75 -0.28 14.53 -8.73
C VAL A 75 -1.70 14.30 -9.28
N LYS A 76 -2.73 14.21 -8.43
CA LYS A 76 -4.15 14.01 -8.81
C LYS A 76 -4.81 15.22 -9.55
N LYS A 77 -4.05 16.01 -10.31
CA LYS A 77 -4.55 17.12 -11.13
C LYS A 77 -5.50 16.67 -12.24
#